data_AF-A0AAU3W9S7-F1
#
_entry.id   AF-A0AAU3W9S7-F1
#
_cell.length_a   1.000
_cell.length_b   1.000
_cell.length_c   1.000
_cell.angle_alpha   90.00
_cell.angle_beta   90.00
_cell.angle_gamma   90.00
#
_symmetry.space_group_name_H-M   'P 1'
#
loop_
_entity.id
_entity.type
_entity.pdbx_description
1 polymer ?
#
loop_
_entity_poly.entity_id
_entity_poly.type
_entity_poly.pdbx_seq_one_letter_code
_entity_poly.pdbx_strand_id
1 'polypeptide(L)' 'MTTHEKPATMLSHGELPYPAGTLVEDTISERTGHLIGVIEERLKESGRLVSQQAFMRPEGGGIEWDVPLDRVRPVDPS' A
#
# COMPACT_ATOMS: atom_id res chain seq x y z
N MET A 1 -12.16 30.27 16.78
CA MET A 1 -11.40 29.02 16.56
C MET A 1 -12.10 28.29 15.42
N THR A 2 -11.56 28.32 14.21
CA THR A 2 -12.14 27.55 13.10
C THR A 2 -11.62 26.12 13.19
N THR A 3 -12.47 25.22 13.67
CA THR A 3 -12.24 23.78 13.59
C THR A 3 -12.18 23.42 12.10
N HIS A 4 -10.98 23.18 11.58
CA HIS A 4 -10.84 22.63 10.24
C HIS A 4 -11.16 21.15 10.35
N GLU A 5 -12.43 20.80 10.13
CA GLU A 5 -12.83 19.40 10.05
C GLU A 5 -12.03 18.74 8.92
N LYS A 6 -11.41 17.59 9.22
CA LYS A 6 -10.74 16.81 8.19
C LYS A 6 -11.81 16.32 7.20
N PRO A 7 -11.57 16.43 5.88
CA PRO A 7 -12.49 15.92 4.88
C PRO A 7 -12.77 14.43 5.11
N ALA A 8 -14.02 14.01 4.92
CA ALA A 8 -14.38 12.61 5.08
C ALA A 8 -13.73 11.75 3.97
N THR A 9 -13.13 10.63 4.36
CA THR A 9 -12.51 9.66 3.44
C THR A 9 -13.18 8.29 3.49
N MET A 10 -12.90 7.47 2.49
CA MET A 10 -13.27 6.06 2.42
C MET A 10 -12.10 5.22 1.97
N LEU A 11 -12.10 3.95 2.40
CA LEU A 11 -11.11 2.94 2.02
C LEU A 11 -11.70 2.00 0.97
N SER A 12 -10.92 1.67 -0.04
CA SER A 12 -11.26 0.67 -1.07
C SER A 12 -10.03 -0.14 -1.48
N HIS A 13 -10.25 -1.31 -2.08
CA HIS A 13 -9.17 -2.03 -2.75
C HIS A 13 -8.67 -1.23 -3.95
N GLY A 14 -7.35 -1.09 -4.06
CA GLY A 14 -6.69 -0.50 -5.22
C GLY A 14 -6.21 -1.54 -6.21
N GLU A 15 -5.82 -1.06 -7.39
CA GLU A 15 -5.15 -1.91 -8.37
C GLU A 15 -3.74 -2.27 -7.88
N LEU A 16 -3.34 -3.52 -8.11
CA LEU A 16 -1.97 -3.94 -7.85
C LEU A 16 -1.07 -3.44 -8.98
N PRO A 17 0.06 -2.77 -8.68
CA PRO A 17 1.01 -2.35 -9.71
C PRO A 17 1.73 -3.53 -10.39
N TYR A 18 1.73 -4.70 -9.74
CA TYR A 18 2.35 -5.94 -10.19
C TYR A 18 1.37 -7.11 -9.93
N PRO A 19 1.55 -8.28 -10.57
CA PRO A 19 0.74 -9.45 -10.25
C PRO A 19 0.73 -9.76 -8.74
N ALA A 20 -0.42 -10.22 -8.21
CA ALA A 20 -0.51 -10.67 -6.83
C ALA A 20 0.52 -11.77 -6.56
N GLY A 21 1.19 -11.69 -5.42
CA GLY A 21 2.30 -12.60 -5.08
C GLY A 21 3.63 -12.24 -5.73
N THR A 22 3.78 -11.07 -6.36
CA THR A 22 5.10 -10.58 -6.78
C THR A 22 5.95 -10.33 -5.53
N LEU A 23 7.21 -10.81 -5.53
CA LEU A 23 8.19 -10.48 -4.51
C LEU A 23 8.63 -9.02 -4.69
N VAL A 24 8.46 -8.25 -3.63
CA VAL A 24 8.77 -6.83 -3.61
C VAL A 24 9.61 -6.47 -2.39
N GLU A 25 10.34 -5.38 -2.48
CA GLU A 25 11.12 -4.78 -1.40
C GLU A 25 10.49 -3.45 -0.98
N ASP A 26 10.38 -3.22 0.33
CA ASP A 26 10.22 -1.87 0.88
C ASP A 26 11.57 -1.16 0.88
N THR A 27 11.73 -0.20 -0.03
CA THR A 27 12.96 0.57 -0.24
C THR A 27 13.48 1.34 0.98
N ILE A 28 12.71 1.46 2.06
CA ILE A 28 13.15 2.13 3.30
C ILE A 28 13.61 1.13 4.37
N SER A 29 12.87 0.04 4.58
CA SER A 29 13.23 -0.97 5.59
C SER A 29 14.10 -2.10 5.04
N GLU A 30 14.29 -2.16 3.72
CA GLU A 30 14.99 -3.23 2.99
C GLU A 30 14.37 -4.62 3.26
N ARG A 31 13.12 -4.65 3.73
CA ARG A 31 12.38 -5.89 3.98
C ARG A 31 11.72 -6.35 2.68
N THR A 32 11.93 -7.62 2.35
CA THR A 32 11.26 -8.29 1.23
C THR A 32 9.99 -9.01 1.67
N GLY A 33 8.98 -9.02 0.81
CA GLY A 33 7.73 -9.73 1.02
C GLY A 33 6.91 -9.86 -0.25
N HIS A 34 5.92 -10.74 -0.23
CA HIS A 34 4.99 -10.92 -1.34
C HIS A 34 3.91 -9.84 -1.27
N LEU A 35 3.70 -9.09 -2.36
CA LEU A 35 2.61 -8.14 -2.48
C LEU A 35 1.26 -8.88 -2.54
N ILE A 36 0.39 -8.64 -1.56
CA ILE A 36 -0.92 -9.33 -1.45
C ILE A 36 -2.12 -8.41 -1.66
N GLY A 37 -1.94 -7.08 -1.57
CA GLY A 37 -3.05 -6.14 -1.69
C GLY A 37 -2.59 -4.68 -1.75
N VAL A 38 -3.46 -3.82 -2.28
CA VAL A 38 -3.35 -2.37 -2.15
C VAL A 38 -4.67 -1.85 -1.57
N ILE A 39 -4.58 -0.95 -0.60
CA ILE A 39 -5.72 -0.16 -0.13
C ILE A 39 -5.51 1.29 -0.52
N GLU A 40 -6.55 1.89 -1.08
CA GLU A 40 -6.61 3.30 -1.40
C GLU A 40 -7.48 4.03 -0.39
N GLU A 41 -7.02 5.19 0.03
CA GLU A 41 -7.84 6.17 0.71
C GLU A 41 -8.28 7.25 -0.29
N ARG A 42 -9.59 7.51 -0.37
CA ARG A 42 -10.16 8.52 -1.27
C ARG A 42 -11.11 9.45 -0.53
N LEU A 43 -11.17 10.71 -0.95
CA LEU A 43 -12.16 11.68 -0.46
C LEU A 43 -13.57 11.20 -0.84
N LYS A 44 -14.51 11.18 0.11
CA LYS A 44 -15.91 10.74 -0.17
C LYS A 44 -16.60 11.60 -1.20
N GLU A 45 -16.33 12.91 -1.21
CA GLU A 45 -17.03 13.87 -2.06
C GLU A 45 -16.58 13.83 -3.52
N SER A 46 -15.27 13.72 -3.76
CA SER A 46 -14.68 13.83 -5.09
C SER A 46 -14.11 12.52 -5.63
N GLY A 47 -13.97 11.49 -4.79
CA GLY A 47 -13.24 10.27 -5.13
C GLY A 47 -11.74 10.48 -5.33
N ARG A 48 -11.21 11.67 -5.05
CA ARG A 48 -9.79 11.99 -5.23
C ARG A 48 -8.95 11.11 -4.32
N LEU A 49 -7.91 10.50 -4.91
CA LEU A 49 -6.92 9.70 -4.19
C LEU A 49 -6.17 10.57 -3.17
N VAL A 50 -6.10 10.08 -1.94
CA VAL A 50 -5.39 10.69 -0.81
C VAL A 50 -4.11 9.92 -0.53
N SER A 51 -4.19 8.59 -0.44
CA SER A 51 -3.04 7.72 -0.17
C SER A 51 -3.26 6.31 -0.73
N GLN A 52 -2.16 5.58 -0.92
CA GLN A 52 -2.16 4.16 -1.28
C GLN A 52 -1.20 3.41 -0.37
N GLN A 53 -1.63 2.28 0.18
CA GLN A 53 -0.81 1.40 1.02
C GLN A 53 -0.73 0.02 0.37
N ALA A 54 0.48 -0.51 0.24
CA ALA A 54 0.75 -1.88 -0.15
C ALA A 54 0.76 -2.78 1.09
N PHE A 55 0.10 -3.93 1.00
CA PHE A 55 0.12 -4.98 2.03
C PHE A 55 1.03 -6.10 1.57
N MET A 56 1.94 -6.52 2.45
CA MET A 56 2.95 -7.53 2.17
C MET A 56 2.93 -8.66 3.19
N ARG A 57 3.22 -9.86 2.70
CA ARG A 57 3.43 -11.05 3.52
C ARG A 57 4.91 -11.48 3.49
N PRO A 58 5.55 -11.78 4.63
CA PRO A 58 6.96 -12.18 4.63
C PRO A 58 7.17 -13.53 3.92
N GLU A 59 8.36 -13.70 3.35
CA GLU A 59 8.81 -15.01 2.86
C GLU A 59 8.87 -16.01 4.03
N GLY A 60 8.38 -17.23 3.81
CA GLY A 60 8.31 -18.25 4.87
C GLY A 60 7.21 -18.04 5.92
N GLY A 61 6.38 -16.99 5.78
CA GLY A 61 5.29 -16.65 6.71
C GLY A 61 5.72 -15.67 7.82
N GLY A 62 4.78 -15.33 8.71
CA GLY A 62 5.00 -14.37 9.80
C GLY A 62 3.96 -13.26 9.82
N ILE A 63 4.34 -12.11 10.39
CA ILE A 63 3.44 -10.96 10.56
C ILE A 63 3.42 -10.13 9.27
N GLU A 64 2.24 -10.01 8.67
CA GLU A 64 1.98 -9.12 7.54
C GLU A 64 2.18 -7.65 7.95
N TRP A 65 2.60 -6.81 7.01
CA TRP A 65 2.78 -5.39 7.24
C TRP A 65 2.37 -4.57 6.01
N ASP A 66 2.08 -3.30 6.24
CA ASP A 66 1.76 -2.33 5.21
C ASP A 66 2.81 -1.21 5.12
N VAL A 67 2.99 -0.68 3.92
CA VAL A 67 3.84 0.48 3.63
C VAL A 67 3.20 1.34 2.52
N PRO A 68 3.59 2.62 2.39
CA PRO A 68 3.24 3.42 1.22
C PRO A 68 3.59 2.72 -0.10
N LEU A 69 2.64 2.65 -1.03
CA LEU A 69 2.80 1.93 -2.30
C LEU A 69 4.02 2.42 -3.12
N ASP A 70 4.34 3.71 -3.03
CA ASP A 70 5.46 4.34 -3.73
C ASP A 70 6.85 3.88 -3.24
N ARG A 71 6.92 3.24 -2.07
CA ARG A 71 8.14 2.64 -1.52
C ARG A 71 8.41 1.22 -2.01
N VAL A 72 7.44 0.61 -2.70
CA VAL A 72 7.49 -0.80 -3.08
C VAL A 72 8.05 -0.96 -4.48
N ARG A 73 9.09 -1.78 -4.62
CA ARG A 73 9.70 -2.12 -5.91
C ARG A 73 9.79 -3.64 -6.09
N PRO A 74 9.63 -4.17 -7.32
CA PRO A 74 9.89 -5.58 -7.57
C PRO A 74 11.35 -5.88 -7.23
N VAL A 75 11.58 -7.04 -6.62
CA VAL A 75 12.94 -7.59 -6.55
C VAL A 75 13.25 -8.15 -7.92
N ASP A 76 14.22 -7.57 -8.63
CA ASP A 76 14.63 -8.09 -9.94
C ASP A 76 15.16 -9.52 -9.79
N PRO A 77 14.80 -10.46 -10.67
CA PRO A 77 15.43 -11.78 -10.69
C PRO A 77 16.87 -11.61 -11.18
N SER A 78 17.82 -11.75 -10.25
CA SER A 78 19.25 -11.86 -10.51
C SER A 78 19.62 -13.16 -11.23
#